data_AF-A0A1R1LGF1-F1
#
_entry.id   AF-A0A1R1LGF1-F1
#
_cell.length_a   1.000
_cell.length_b   1.000
_cell.length_c   1.000
_cell.angle_alpha   90.00
_cell.angle_beta   90.00
_cell.angle_gamma   90.00
#
_symmetry.space_group_name_H-M   'P 1'
#
loop_
_entity.id
_entity.type
_entity.pdbx_description
1 polymer ?
#
loop_
_entity_poly.entity_id
_entity_poly.type
_entity_poly.pdbx_seq_one_letter_code
_entity_poly.pdbx_strand_id
1 'polypeptide(L)'
;MNRSTLMLIVIISFLSTIVSSLPFLISLFLLMALTGVMVKYSFCCLQQTARGLLIAPDISDGFGGGVRLILLLMVVLIAMSLSVYAVGTHLGGGFAGLLSIIYIVGLPAVLINFALTEELSDALNPLSMFRLIAAIGLPYGLLLVFIMIMAASVGVISELIGNDYSIISSTLQSIVFYYYLVVTFHIMGYIIFQSQGDLGFVAREDYGDENQVRPSEEILLAKSSVLVKEGDYDEVIALYKKALVEFPNSKVFNERFFEFLYATKNVELLNKFSQKYFRFLIKSRREDLLYRSYRRVLRLIKDYMPDTAELRFSLANCCHQAGDPLSAVKLINGLHRSHPGYSGLAEAYDLMAKSLDDMPNMEDKAEKCRKLVSHFNSKLSEKKTPVADTKVQKKTTLFSLEE
;
A
#
# COMPACT_ATOMS: atom_id res chain seq x y z
N MET A 1 9.28 12.60 -18.76
CA MET A 1 9.53 13.88 -18.06
C MET A 1 8.27 14.73 -18.11
N ASN A 2 7.88 15.31 -16.99
CA ASN A 2 6.65 16.06 -16.76
C ASN A 2 6.84 17.55 -17.09
N ARG A 3 5.72 18.24 -17.35
CA ARG A 3 5.70 19.64 -17.75
C ARG A 3 6.37 20.56 -16.72
N SER A 4 6.18 20.28 -15.44
CA SER A 4 6.78 21.03 -14.33
C SER A 4 8.32 21.00 -14.43
N THR A 5 8.93 19.83 -14.61
CA THR A 5 10.39 19.68 -14.76
C THR A 5 10.95 20.47 -15.93
N LEU A 6 10.27 20.46 -17.08
CA LEU A 6 10.69 21.23 -18.25
C LEU A 6 10.64 22.74 -17.97
N MET A 7 9.61 23.22 -17.28
CA MET A 7 9.53 24.64 -16.88
C MET A 7 10.65 25.00 -15.91
N LEU A 8 10.94 24.16 -14.92
CA LEU A 8 12.05 24.35 -13.99
C LEU A 8 13.39 24.49 -14.72
N ILE A 9 13.67 23.57 -15.66
CA ILE A 9 14.88 23.60 -16.48
C ILE A 9 14.98 24.92 -17.24
N VAL A 10 13.92 25.34 -17.94
CA VAL A 10 13.94 26.57 -18.75
C VAL A 10 14.15 27.81 -17.88
N ILE A 11 13.44 27.91 -16.75
CA ILE A 11 13.55 29.06 -15.82
C ILE A 11 14.97 29.16 -15.26
N ILE A 12 15.51 28.05 -14.74
CA ILE A 12 16.85 28.05 -14.13
C ILE A 12 17.93 28.27 -15.18
N SER A 13 17.76 27.75 -16.40
CA SER A 13 18.69 27.99 -17.50
C SER A 13 18.75 29.48 -17.86
N PHE A 14 17.59 30.12 -18.04
CA PHE A 14 17.54 31.54 -18.36
C PHE A 14 18.13 32.40 -17.23
N LEU A 15 17.79 32.09 -15.98
CA LEU A 15 18.31 32.79 -14.81
C LEU A 15 19.82 32.61 -14.67
N SER A 16 20.35 31.41 -14.94
CA SER A 16 21.80 31.13 -14.92
C SER A 16 22.56 31.97 -15.94
N THR A 17 22.01 32.17 -17.15
CA THR A 17 22.61 33.03 -18.18
C THR A 17 22.64 34.50 -17.74
N ILE A 18 21.56 35.01 -17.14
CA ILE A 18 21.52 36.38 -16.64
C ILE A 18 22.52 36.58 -15.51
N VAL A 19 22.55 35.66 -14.55
CA VAL A 19 23.47 35.69 -13.41
C VAL A 19 24.93 35.65 -13.87
N SER A 20 25.22 34.97 -14.97
CA SER A 20 26.58 34.90 -15.54
C SER A 20 27.10 36.27 -16.02
N SER A 21 26.22 37.25 -16.27
CA SER A 21 26.59 38.62 -16.63
C SER A 21 26.94 39.51 -15.43
N LEU A 22 26.73 39.03 -14.19
CA LEU A 22 27.03 39.78 -12.96
C LEU A 22 28.52 39.69 -12.58
N PRO A 23 29.02 40.55 -11.67
CA PRO A 23 30.39 40.46 -11.16
C PRO A 23 30.72 39.07 -10.60
N PHE A 24 31.94 38.60 -10.86
CA PHE A 24 32.39 37.22 -10.62
C PHE A 24 32.01 36.64 -9.25
N LEU A 25 32.21 37.38 -8.15
CA LEU A 25 31.91 36.87 -6.81
C LEU A 25 30.41 36.66 -6.57
N ILE A 26 29.58 37.55 -7.13
CA ILE A 26 28.12 37.49 -7.01
C ILE A 26 27.59 36.37 -7.91
N SER A 27 28.08 36.29 -9.15
CA SER A 27 27.67 35.28 -10.11
C SER A 27 28.04 33.87 -9.65
N LEU A 28 29.23 33.69 -9.06
CA LEU A 28 29.66 32.41 -8.50
C LEU A 28 28.68 31.88 -7.43
N PHE A 29 28.33 32.70 -6.44
CA PHE A 29 27.44 32.28 -5.36
C PHE A 29 26.02 31.98 -5.85
N LEU A 30 25.48 32.83 -6.72
CA LEU A 30 24.14 32.66 -7.29
C LEU A 30 24.06 31.45 -8.23
N LEU A 31 25.08 31.24 -9.08
CA LEU A 31 25.12 30.10 -9.97
C LEU A 31 25.24 28.79 -9.19
N MET A 32 26.05 28.77 -8.13
CA MET A 32 26.16 27.62 -7.24
C MET A 32 24.82 27.32 -6.55
N ALA A 33 24.07 28.33 -6.12
CA ALA A 33 22.73 28.14 -5.56
C ALA A 33 21.74 27.56 -6.58
N LEU A 34 21.73 28.08 -7.81
CA LEU A 34 20.87 27.60 -8.90
C LEU A 34 21.20 26.16 -9.32
N THR A 35 22.49 25.85 -9.48
CA THR A 35 22.94 24.49 -9.76
C THR A 35 22.65 23.56 -8.59
N GLY A 36 22.80 24.04 -7.34
CA GLY A 36 22.44 23.29 -6.13
C GLY A 36 20.96 22.91 -6.08
N VAL A 37 20.08 23.85 -6.45
CA VAL A 37 18.64 23.58 -6.63
C VAL A 37 18.40 22.46 -7.65
N MET A 38 19.06 22.53 -8.82
CA MET A 38 18.89 21.51 -9.86
C MET A 38 19.47 20.16 -9.46
N VAL A 39 20.61 20.13 -8.76
CA VAL A 39 21.17 18.90 -8.22
C VAL A 39 20.24 18.30 -7.18
N LYS A 40 19.63 19.10 -6.29
CA LYS A 40 18.66 18.59 -5.31
C LYS A 40 17.43 17.99 -5.98
N TYR A 41 16.87 18.67 -6.97
CA TYR A 41 15.76 18.15 -7.75
C TYR A 41 16.14 16.83 -8.46
N SER A 42 17.32 16.80 -9.08
CA SER A 42 17.84 15.59 -9.76
C SER A 42 18.09 14.45 -8.78
N PHE A 43 18.55 14.75 -7.56
CA PHE A 43 18.73 13.77 -6.49
C PHE A 43 17.40 13.13 -6.06
N CYS A 44 16.33 13.91 -6.02
CA CYS A 44 14.98 13.38 -5.79
C CYS A 44 14.56 12.44 -6.93
N CYS A 45 14.85 12.80 -8.18
CA CYS A 45 14.62 11.92 -9.34
C CYS A 45 15.40 10.59 -9.21
N LEU A 46 16.66 10.65 -8.78
CA LEU A 46 17.48 9.45 -8.52
C LEU A 46 16.85 8.56 -7.44
N GLN A 47 16.48 9.14 -6.29
CA GLN A 47 15.86 8.38 -5.19
C GLN A 47 14.54 7.72 -5.61
N GLN A 48 13.69 8.44 -6.35
CA GLN A 48 12.44 7.89 -6.85
C GLN A 48 12.68 6.77 -7.87
N THR A 49 13.62 6.97 -8.80
CA THR A 49 13.96 5.96 -9.81
C THR A 49 14.58 4.71 -9.19
N ALA A 50 15.42 4.88 -8.17
CA ALA A 50 15.96 3.78 -7.37
C ALA A 50 14.86 2.95 -6.68
N ARG A 51 13.72 3.58 -6.37
CA ARG A 51 12.51 2.92 -5.84
C ARG A 51 11.58 2.33 -6.91
N GLY A 52 11.93 2.44 -8.20
CA GLY A 52 11.12 1.97 -9.32
C GLY A 52 10.13 2.99 -9.88
N LEU A 53 10.09 4.21 -9.34
CA LEU A 53 9.26 5.31 -9.84
C LEU A 53 10.01 6.07 -10.95
N LEU A 54 9.68 5.76 -12.21
CA LEU A 54 10.37 6.31 -13.39
C LEU A 54 9.89 7.72 -13.81
N ILE A 55 8.92 8.29 -13.09
CA ILE A 55 8.35 9.61 -13.39
C ILE A 55 9.01 10.62 -12.46
N ALA A 56 9.53 11.72 -13.02
CA ALA A 56 10.14 12.78 -12.23
C ALA A 56 9.09 13.46 -11.30
N PRO A 57 9.46 13.84 -10.08
CA PRO A 57 8.54 14.36 -9.07
C PRO A 57 8.00 15.73 -9.44
N ASP A 58 6.85 16.10 -8.85
CA ASP A 58 6.38 17.48 -8.95
C ASP A 58 7.26 18.42 -8.11
N ILE A 59 7.29 19.69 -8.50
CA ILE A 59 8.21 20.69 -7.95
C ILE A 59 7.93 20.93 -6.45
N SER A 60 6.68 20.81 -6.00
CA SER A 60 6.28 20.99 -4.59
C SER A 60 6.91 19.98 -3.64
N ASP A 61 7.15 18.75 -4.12
CA ASP A 61 7.61 17.63 -3.28
C ASP A 61 9.14 17.56 -3.22
N GLY A 62 9.84 18.15 -4.21
CA GLY A 62 11.29 18.08 -4.34
C GLY A 62 12.12 19.03 -3.46
N PHE A 63 11.48 19.98 -2.76
CA PHE A 63 12.19 21.09 -2.09
C PHE A 63 12.35 20.97 -0.56
N GLY A 64 11.85 19.92 0.08
CA GLY A 64 12.10 19.66 1.50
C GLY A 64 13.57 19.34 1.80
N GLY A 65 14.20 20.04 2.76
CA GLY A 65 15.50 19.67 3.34
C GLY A 65 16.74 19.81 2.43
N GLY A 66 16.65 20.55 1.31
CA GLY A 66 17.69 20.59 0.27
C GLY A 66 19.02 21.27 0.64
N VAL A 67 19.04 22.14 1.66
CA VAL A 67 20.22 22.92 2.05
C VAL A 67 21.39 22.03 2.46
N ARG A 68 21.11 20.92 3.16
CA ARG A 68 22.15 19.97 3.60
C ARG A 68 22.89 19.35 2.41
N LEU A 69 22.16 18.94 1.37
CA LEU A 69 22.75 18.35 0.16
C LEU A 69 23.61 19.36 -0.62
N ILE A 70 23.14 20.61 -0.73
CA ILE A 70 23.88 21.68 -1.43
C ILE A 70 25.21 21.97 -0.70
N LEU A 71 25.15 22.13 0.63
CA LEU A 71 26.34 22.33 1.47
C LEU A 71 27.30 21.15 1.35
N LEU A 72 26.76 19.93 1.33
CA LEU A 72 27.54 18.71 1.12
C LEU A 72 28.34 18.74 -0.17
N LEU A 73 27.66 18.98 -1.30
CA LEU A 73 28.29 19.00 -2.62
C LEU A 73 29.39 20.06 -2.66
N MET A 74 29.17 21.21 -2.03
CA MET A 74 30.17 22.26 -1.90
C MET A 74 31.40 21.78 -1.12
N VAL A 75 31.22 21.12 0.02
CA VAL A 75 32.34 20.55 0.81
C VAL A 75 33.10 19.50 0.00
N VAL A 76 32.40 18.60 -0.70
CA VAL A 76 32.99 17.56 -1.56
C VAL A 76 33.84 18.20 -2.67
N LEU A 77 33.30 19.17 -3.39
CA LEU A 77 34.00 19.84 -4.49
C LEU A 77 35.22 20.63 -4.00
N ILE A 78 35.11 21.32 -2.86
CA ILE A 78 36.25 22.03 -2.25
C ILE A 78 37.33 21.05 -1.82
N ALA A 79 36.96 19.95 -1.15
CA ALA A 79 37.90 18.93 -0.70
C ALA A 79 38.63 18.28 -1.88
N MET A 80 37.92 17.91 -2.94
CA MET A 80 38.50 17.37 -4.17
C MET A 80 39.41 18.39 -4.88
N SER A 81 39.01 19.66 -4.94
CA SER A 81 39.83 20.71 -5.57
C SER A 81 41.12 20.96 -4.78
N LEU A 82 41.04 20.99 -3.45
CA LEU A 82 42.18 21.20 -2.58
C LEU A 82 43.15 20.01 -2.61
N SER A 83 42.65 18.77 -2.69
CA SER A 83 43.49 17.58 -2.81
C SER A 83 44.20 17.52 -4.17
N VAL A 84 43.52 17.84 -5.28
CA VAL A 84 44.14 17.97 -6.60
C VAL A 84 45.22 19.05 -6.60
N TYR A 85 44.93 20.21 -6.01
CA TYR A 85 45.91 21.29 -5.88
C TYR A 85 47.14 20.86 -5.08
N ALA A 86 46.95 20.24 -3.91
CA ALA A 86 48.05 19.75 -3.07
C ALA A 86 48.90 18.67 -3.77
N VAL A 87 48.26 17.74 -4.48
CA VAL A 87 48.99 16.74 -5.28
C VAL A 87 49.74 17.41 -6.43
N GLY A 88 49.15 18.41 -7.08
CA GLY A 88 49.79 19.16 -8.15
C GLY A 88 51.03 19.90 -7.70
N THR A 89 51.00 20.51 -6.52
CA THR A 89 52.15 21.25 -5.96
C THR A 89 53.24 20.33 -5.40
N HIS A 90 52.88 19.18 -4.79
CA HIS A 90 53.84 18.30 -4.12
C HIS A 90 54.36 17.14 -4.97
N LEU A 91 53.52 16.56 -5.84
CA LEU A 91 53.83 15.38 -6.64
C LEU A 91 53.93 15.70 -8.14
N GLY A 92 53.46 16.87 -8.55
CA GLY A 92 53.53 17.37 -9.93
C GLY A 92 52.24 17.16 -10.73
N GLY A 93 52.17 17.84 -11.88
CA GLY A 93 50.95 17.92 -12.70
C GLY A 93 50.43 16.57 -13.21
N GLY A 94 51.31 15.58 -13.45
CA GLY A 94 50.91 14.25 -13.90
C GLY A 94 50.03 13.51 -12.88
N PHE A 95 50.44 13.53 -11.60
CA PHE A 95 49.66 12.91 -10.53
C PHE A 95 48.36 13.66 -10.25
N ALA A 96 48.38 14.99 -10.35
CA ALA A 96 47.16 15.78 -10.23
C ALA A 96 46.16 15.45 -11.35
N GLY A 97 46.65 15.30 -12.59
CA GLY A 97 45.83 14.87 -13.72
C GLY A 97 45.21 13.50 -13.51
N LEU A 98 45.99 12.51 -13.03
CA LEU A 98 45.49 11.18 -12.71
C LEU A 98 44.41 11.22 -11.61
N LEU A 99 44.64 11.98 -10.54
CA LEU A 99 43.68 12.13 -9.45
C LEU A 99 42.38 12.80 -9.95
N SER A 100 42.50 13.77 -10.86
CA SER A 100 41.34 14.45 -11.45
C SER A 100 40.48 13.48 -12.25
N ILE A 101 41.09 12.58 -13.03
CA ILE A 101 40.38 11.51 -13.75
C ILE A 101 39.65 10.59 -12.77
N ILE A 102 40.31 10.19 -11.67
CA ILE A 102 39.70 9.35 -10.64
C ILE A 102 38.48 10.03 -10.04
N TYR A 103 38.53 11.34 -9.74
CA TYR A 103 37.38 12.07 -9.23
C TYR A 103 36.26 12.24 -10.25
N ILE A 104 36.58 12.51 -11.51
CA ILE A 104 35.56 12.60 -12.58
C ILE A 104 34.82 11.27 -12.72
N VAL A 105 35.56 10.16 -12.77
CA VAL A 105 35.00 8.82 -12.87
C VAL A 105 34.27 8.43 -11.58
N GLY A 106 34.75 8.86 -10.42
CA GLY A 106 34.22 8.51 -9.12
C GLY A 106 33.01 9.32 -8.67
N LEU A 107 32.80 10.51 -9.21
CA LEU A 107 31.74 11.44 -8.77
C LEU A 107 30.33 10.83 -8.84
N PRO A 108 29.94 10.09 -9.91
CA PRO A 108 28.66 9.38 -9.91
C PRO A 108 28.55 8.35 -8.77
N ALA A 109 29.64 7.67 -8.42
CA ALA A 109 29.63 6.69 -7.34
C ALA A 109 29.51 7.36 -5.95
N VAL A 110 30.13 8.53 -5.75
CA VAL A 110 29.93 9.35 -4.54
C VAL A 110 28.46 9.76 -4.40
N LEU A 111 27.82 10.21 -5.48
CA LEU A 111 26.41 10.60 -5.48
C LEU A 111 25.48 9.41 -5.21
N ILE A 112 25.75 8.25 -5.80
CA ILE A 112 24.98 7.02 -5.55
C ILE A 112 25.14 6.57 -4.10
N ASN A 113 26.37 6.52 -3.57
CA ASN A 113 26.60 6.15 -2.17
C ASN A 113 25.89 7.11 -1.22
N PHE A 114 25.92 8.42 -1.51
CA PHE A 114 25.19 9.40 -0.72
C PHE A 114 23.67 9.19 -0.78
N ALA A 115 23.13 8.81 -1.94
CA ALA A 115 21.71 8.52 -2.10
C ALA A 115 21.24 7.27 -1.36
N LEU A 116 22.14 6.30 -1.16
CA LEU A 116 21.86 5.07 -0.44
C LEU A 116 22.03 5.20 1.08
N THR A 117 23.04 5.95 1.52
CA THR A 117 23.45 5.99 2.94
C THR A 117 23.02 7.26 3.68
N GLU A 118 22.80 8.37 2.96
CA GLU A 118 22.61 9.71 3.53
C GLU A 118 23.73 10.18 4.49
N GLU A 119 24.87 9.47 4.48
CA GLU A 119 26.04 9.72 5.32
C GLU A 119 27.22 10.23 4.49
N LEU A 120 27.84 11.32 4.96
CA LEU A 120 28.93 11.98 4.23
C LEU A 120 30.23 11.16 4.25
N SER A 121 30.54 10.55 5.39
CA SER A 121 31.73 9.73 5.59
C SER A 121 31.75 8.57 4.61
N ASP A 122 30.61 7.91 4.45
CA ASP A 122 30.49 6.74 3.57
C ASP A 122 30.49 7.13 2.09
N ALA A 123 29.85 8.25 1.73
CA ALA A 123 29.86 8.77 0.37
C ALA A 123 31.26 9.16 -0.12
N LEU A 124 32.08 9.77 0.75
CA LEU A 124 33.44 10.21 0.42
C LEU A 124 34.51 9.13 0.61
N ASN A 125 34.15 7.98 1.17
CA ASN A 125 35.11 6.90 1.39
C ASN A 125 35.56 6.33 0.02
N PRO A 126 36.85 6.43 -0.35
CA PRO A 126 37.33 5.94 -1.63
C PRO A 126 37.14 4.43 -1.78
N LEU A 127 37.19 3.68 -0.68
CA LEU A 127 36.95 2.24 -0.71
C LEU A 127 35.48 1.92 -1.05
N SER A 128 34.54 2.67 -0.48
CA SER A 128 33.11 2.55 -0.80
C SER A 128 32.83 2.91 -2.26
N MET A 129 33.52 3.92 -2.79
CA MET A 129 33.44 4.30 -4.20
C MET A 129 33.90 3.15 -5.11
N PHE A 130 35.08 2.57 -4.89
CA PHE A 130 35.58 1.45 -5.69
C PHE A 130 34.73 0.19 -5.54
N ARG A 131 34.23 -0.09 -4.34
CA ARG A 131 33.34 -1.22 -4.08
C ARG A 131 32.03 -1.09 -4.87
N LEU A 132 31.43 0.11 -4.89
CA LEU A 132 30.21 0.36 -5.66
C LEU A 132 30.45 0.21 -7.16
N ILE A 133 31.54 0.77 -7.68
CA ILE A 133 31.91 0.64 -9.10
C ILE A 133 32.11 -0.83 -9.47
N ALA A 134 32.79 -1.61 -8.61
CA ALA A 134 33.00 -3.04 -8.83
C ALA A 134 31.71 -3.87 -8.71
N ALA A 135 30.83 -3.52 -7.78
CA ALA A 135 29.55 -4.20 -7.57
C ALA A 135 28.58 -3.97 -8.75
N ILE A 136 28.51 -2.74 -9.25
CA ILE A 136 27.70 -2.43 -10.44
C ILE A 136 28.33 -3.03 -11.70
N GLY A 137 29.65 -2.91 -11.86
CA GLY A 137 30.39 -3.48 -12.99
C GLY A 137 30.15 -2.74 -14.31
N LEU A 138 29.90 -3.50 -15.39
CA LEU A 138 29.81 -2.95 -16.76
C LEU A 138 28.72 -1.87 -16.97
N PRO A 139 27.52 -1.96 -16.37
CA PRO A 139 26.53 -0.87 -16.39
C PRO A 139 27.09 0.48 -15.91
N TYR A 140 28.05 0.51 -14.99
CA TYR A 140 28.69 1.74 -14.54
C TYR A 140 29.56 2.36 -15.66
N GLY A 141 30.29 1.52 -16.41
CA GLY A 141 31.03 1.97 -17.58
C GLY A 141 30.13 2.60 -18.64
N LEU A 142 28.94 2.04 -18.85
CA LEU A 142 27.94 2.59 -19.77
C LEU A 142 27.42 3.95 -19.30
N LEU A 143 27.16 4.12 -17.99
CA LEU A 143 26.82 5.42 -17.39
C LEU A 143 27.90 6.47 -17.70
N LEU A 144 29.18 6.12 -17.54
CA LEU A 144 30.28 7.04 -17.85
C LEU A 144 30.32 7.41 -19.34
N VAL A 145 30.12 6.44 -20.24
CA VAL A 145 30.04 6.72 -21.68
C VAL A 145 28.91 7.69 -22.00
N PHE A 146 27.73 7.51 -21.40
CA PHE A 146 26.63 8.46 -21.57
C PHE A 146 26.96 9.85 -21.06
N ILE A 147 27.57 9.97 -19.86
CA ILE A 147 28.01 11.26 -19.31
C ILE A 147 29.02 11.93 -20.26
N MET A 148 29.99 11.18 -20.81
CA MET A 148 30.99 11.71 -21.72
C MET A 148 30.38 12.20 -23.04
N ILE A 149 29.45 11.45 -23.63
CA ILE A 149 28.72 11.86 -24.84
C ILE A 149 27.89 13.11 -24.57
N MET A 150 27.18 13.15 -23.43
CA MET A 150 26.39 14.32 -23.02
C MET A 150 27.28 15.54 -22.82
N ALA A 151 28.40 15.41 -22.12
CA ALA A 151 29.35 16.50 -21.92
C ALA A 151 29.94 17.02 -23.25
N ALA A 152 30.34 16.11 -24.16
CA ALA A 152 30.87 16.48 -25.47
C ALA A 152 29.84 17.24 -26.32
N SER A 153 28.56 16.83 -26.25
CA SER A 153 27.49 17.45 -27.04
C SER A 153 27.24 18.93 -26.68
N VAL A 154 27.40 19.31 -25.41
CA VAL A 154 27.29 20.71 -24.97
C VAL A 154 28.38 21.57 -25.61
N GLY A 155 29.59 21.04 -25.78
CA GLY A 155 30.69 21.72 -26.47
C GLY A 155 30.41 21.98 -27.95
N VAL A 156 29.83 20.99 -28.64
CA VAL A 156 29.48 21.08 -30.07
C VAL A 156 28.42 22.17 -30.33
N ILE A 157 27.47 22.36 -29.42
CA ILE A 157 26.45 23.43 -29.51
C ILE A 157 27.10 24.81 -29.55
N SER A 158 28.16 25.02 -28.76
CA SER A 158 28.89 26.29 -28.73
C SER A 158 29.55 26.60 -30.07
N GLU A 159 30.06 25.59 -30.76
CA GLU A 159 30.75 25.75 -32.05
C GLU A 159 29.77 25.94 -33.22
N LEU A 160 28.60 25.28 -33.18
CA LEU A 160 27.57 25.37 -34.22
C LEU A 160 26.83 26.72 -34.26
N ILE A 161 26.57 27.34 -33.10
CA ILE A 161 25.76 28.56 -33.01
C ILE A 161 26.59 29.83 -33.31
N GLY A 162 27.92 29.74 -33.16
CA GLY A 162 28.81 30.88 -33.32
C GLY A 162 28.72 31.90 -32.16
N ASN A 163 29.70 32.80 -32.08
CA ASN A 163 29.80 33.79 -30.99
C ASN A 163 28.79 34.94 -31.10
N ASP A 164 28.13 35.12 -32.25
CA ASP A 164 27.26 36.27 -32.53
C ASP A 164 25.98 36.31 -31.67
N TYR A 165 25.56 35.16 -31.14
CA TYR A 165 24.38 35.02 -30.29
C TYR A 165 24.72 34.43 -28.91
N SER A 166 25.70 35.02 -28.23
CA SER A 166 26.26 34.54 -26.96
C SER A 166 25.20 34.20 -25.88
N ILE A 167 24.16 35.03 -25.70
CA ILE A 167 23.11 34.80 -24.69
C ILE A 167 22.21 33.60 -25.06
N ILE A 168 21.82 33.51 -26.34
CA ILE A 168 20.95 32.43 -26.83
C ILE A 168 21.71 31.10 -26.79
N SER A 169 22.96 31.09 -27.24
CA SER A 169 23.86 29.94 -27.18
C SER A 169 24.06 29.46 -25.73
N SER A 170 24.41 30.37 -24.82
CA SER A 170 24.62 30.04 -23.40
C SER A 170 23.34 29.51 -22.73
N THR A 171 22.19 30.11 -23.04
CA THR A 171 20.90 29.64 -22.50
C THR A 171 20.55 28.26 -23.01
N LEU A 172 20.75 28.00 -24.30
CA LEU A 172 20.50 26.68 -24.89
C LEU A 172 21.44 25.63 -24.30
N GLN A 173 22.72 25.96 -24.12
CA GLN A 173 23.70 25.08 -23.46
C GLN A 173 23.26 24.76 -22.02
N SER A 174 22.80 25.76 -21.25
CA SER A 174 22.26 25.54 -19.91
C SER A 174 21.03 24.63 -19.92
N ILE A 175 20.09 24.82 -20.86
CA ILE A 175 18.90 23.95 -21.00
C ILE A 175 19.32 22.50 -21.22
N VAL A 176 20.23 22.28 -22.16
CA VAL A 176 20.73 20.95 -22.51
C VAL A 176 21.51 20.33 -21.34
N PHE A 177 22.37 21.11 -20.67
CA PHE A 177 23.12 20.67 -19.50
C PHE A 177 22.19 20.22 -18.37
N TYR A 178 21.21 21.05 -18.00
CA TYR A 178 20.28 20.73 -16.92
C TYR A 178 19.32 19.58 -17.28
N TYR A 179 18.96 19.43 -18.55
CA TYR A 179 18.24 18.24 -19.03
C TYR A 179 19.08 16.97 -18.82
N TYR A 180 20.35 16.99 -19.26
CA TYR A 180 21.25 15.85 -19.08
C TYR A 180 21.57 15.56 -17.62
N LEU A 181 21.61 16.58 -16.77
CA LEU A 181 21.74 16.39 -15.32
C LEU A 181 20.59 15.52 -14.79
N VAL A 182 19.33 15.89 -15.09
CA VAL A 182 18.16 15.11 -14.65
C VAL A 182 18.20 13.69 -15.21
N VAL A 183 18.52 13.52 -16.49
CA VAL A 183 18.63 12.19 -17.13
C VAL A 183 19.71 11.35 -16.48
N THR A 184 20.89 11.92 -16.20
CA THR A 184 22.00 11.20 -15.57
C THR A 184 21.59 10.67 -14.20
N PHE A 185 20.88 11.48 -13.40
CA PHE A 185 20.37 11.04 -12.10
C PHE A 185 19.29 9.96 -12.21
N HIS A 186 18.43 10.00 -13.23
CA HIS A 186 17.55 8.87 -13.54
C HIS A 186 18.34 7.61 -13.91
N ILE A 187 19.40 7.70 -14.71
CA ILE A 187 20.24 6.53 -15.05
C ILE A 187 20.91 5.98 -13.79
N MET A 188 21.45 6.84 -12.92
CA MET A 188 22.01 6.42 -11.62
C MET A 188 20.97 5.69 -10.77
N GLY A 189 19.75 6.24 -10.66
CA GLY A 189 18.65 5.60 -9.93
C GLY A 189 18.22 4.27 -10.56
N TYR A 190 18.18 4.19 -11.89
CA TYR A 190 17.86 2.95 -12.61
C TYR A 190 18.93 1.87 -12.38
N ILE A 191 20.21 2.24 -12.34
CA ILE A 191 21.30 1.32 -12.00
C ILE A 191 21.15 0.78 -10.58
N ILE A 192 20.79 1.63 -9.62
CA ILE A 192 20.48 1.20 -8.25
C ILE A 192 19.31 0.22 -8.29
N PHE A 193 18.23 0.55 -9.00
CA PHE A 193 17.04 -0.29 -9.12
C PHE A 193 17.35 -1.67 -9.73
N GLN A 194 18.22 -1.74 -10.73
CA GLN A 194 18.62 -2.98 -11.39
C GLN A 194 19.60 -3.81 -10.54
N SER A 195 20.51 -3.14 -9.82
CA SER A 195 21.62 -3.77 -9.07
C SER A 195 21.28 -3.99 -7.59
N GLN A 196 19.99 -4.05 -7.26
CA GLN A 196 19.46 -4.18 -5.90
C GLN A 196 20.04 -5.37 -5.13
N GLY A 197 20.10 -6.55 -5.78
CA GLY A 197 20.67 -7.76 -5.18
C GLY A 197 22.15 -7.61 -4.82
N ASP A 198 22.95 -7.02 -5.72
CA ASP A 198 24.40 -6.87 -5.56
C ASP A 198 24.76 -5.74 -4.57
N LEU A 199 23.89 -4.73 -4.43
CA LEU A 199 24.03 -3.63 -3.50
C LEU A 199 23.45 -3.94 -2.10
N GLY A 200 22.84 -5.12 -1.92
CA GLY A 200 22.20 -5.50 -0.64
C GLY A 200 20.96 -4.67 -0.30
N PHE A 201 20.34 -4.03 -1.29
CA PHE A 201 19.20 -3.14 -1.14
C PHE A 201 18.02 -3.66 -1.96
N VAL A 202 16.85 -3.89 -1.37
CA VAL A 202 15.63 -4.25 -2.12
C VAL A 202 14.69 -3.05 -2.10
N ALA A 203 14.47 -2.39 -3.25
CA ALA A 203 13.38 -1.43 -3.29
C ALA A 203 12.07 -2.21 -3.26
N ARG A 204 11.29 -1.97 -2.23
CA ARG A 204 9.87 -2.29 -2.30
C ARG A 204 9.28 -1.39 -3.38
N GLU A 205 8.51 -1.97 -4.29
CA GLU A 205 7.63 -1.22 -5.20
C GLU A 205 6.70 -0.34 -4.36
N ASP A 206 7.12 0.90 -4.08
CA ASP A 206 6.23 1.95 -3.62
C ASP A 206 5.50 2.43 -4.88
N TYR A 207 4.36 1.80 -5.19
CA TYR A 207 3.32 2.50 -5.91
C TYR A 207 3.01 3.79 -5.13
N GLY A 208 3.45 4.91 -5.68
CA GLY A 208 3.51 6.19 -4.98
C GLY A 208 2.14 6.65 -4.50
N ASP A 209 2.08 6.99 -3.21
CA ASP A 209 1.47 8.21 -2.67
C ASP A 209 1.80 8.28 -1.17
N GLU A 210 2.89 8.96 -0.80
CA GLU A 210 3.24 9.22 0.62
C GLU A 210 2.28 10.21 1.31
N ASN A 211 1.23 10.70 0.62
CA ASN A 211 0.15 11.51 1.22
C ASN A 211 -1.25 10.90 1.11
N GLN A 212 -1.40 9.69 0.56
CA GLN A 212 -2.55 8.89 0.94
C GLN A 212 -2.23 8.32 2.32
N VAL A 213 -2.94 8.83 3.32
CA VAL A 213 -3.25 8.07 4.52
C VAL A 213 -3.68 6.69 4.03
N ARG A 214 -2.76 5.71 4.03
CA ARG A 214 -3.10 4.31 3.72
C ARG A 214 -4.37 4.06 4.52
N PRO A 215 -5.47 3.59 3.88
CA PRO A 215 -6.71 3.34 4.62
C PRO A 215 -6.31 2.58 5.88
N SER A 216 -6.73 3.04 7.06
CA SER A 216 -6.25 2.45 8.33
C SER A 216 -6.40 0.92 8.33
N GLU A 217 -7.39 0.42 7.58
CA GLU A 217 -7.56 -0.97 7.18
C GLU A 217 -6.32 -1.65 6.54
N GLU A 218 -5.69 -1.08 5.51
CA GLU A 218 -4.51 -1.68 4.86
C GLU A 218 -3.29 -1.72 5.77
N ILE A 219 -3.07 -0.69 6.59
CA ILE A 219 -1.99 -0.67 7.59
C ILE A 219 -2.21 -1.79 8.60
N LEU A 220 -3.43 -1.94 9.11
CA LEU A 220 -3.77 -2.99 10.07
C LEU A 220 -3.66 -4.39 9.45
N LEU A 221 -4.01 -4.54 8.16
CA LEU A 221 -3.82 -5.79 7.42
C LEU A 221 -2.34 -6.14 7.21
N ALA A 222 -1.49 -5.15 6.91
CA ALA A 222 -0.06 -5.35 6.79
C ALA A 222 0.56 -5.73 8.14
N LYS A 223 0.24 -4.99 9.21
CA LYS A 223 0.71 -5.29 10.58
C LYS A 223 0.30 -6.68 11.05
N SER A 224 -0.96 -7.08 10.83
CA SER A 224 -1.41 -8.45 11.18
C SER A 224 -0.62 -9.51 10.41
N SER A 225 -0.31 -9.29 9.13
CA SER A 225 0.49 -10.24 8.36
C SER A 225 1.94 -10.37 8.83
N VAL A 226 2.53 -9.30 9.36
CA VAL A 226 3.88 -9.31 9.94
C VAL A 226 3.86 -10.07 11.27
N LEU A 227 2.95 -9.74 12.18
CA LEU A 227 2.84 -10.40 13.49
C LEU A 227 2.55 -11.91 13.35
N VAL A 228 1.73 -12.31 12.37
CA VAL A 228 1.50 -13.74 12.09
C VAL A 228 2.80 -14.45 11.66
N LYS A 229 3.67 -13.79 10.90
CA LYS A 229 4.96 -14.36 10.48
C LYS A 229 5.98 -14.40 11.62
N GLU A 230 5.93 -13.42 12.52
CA GLU A 230 6.77 -13.36 13.72
C GLU A 230 6.33 -14.35 14.80
N GLY A 231 5.11 -14.86 14.69
CA GLY A 231 4.57 -15.90 15.59
C GLY A 231 3.91 -15.34 16.85
N ASP A 232 3.75 -14.03 16.96
CA ASP A 232 3.09 -13.40 18.11
C ASP A 232 1.56 -13.46 17.97
N TYR A 233 0.99 -14.63 18.28
CA TYR A 233 -0.44 -14.88 18.07
C TYR A 233 -1.36 -14.09 19.01
N ASP A 234 -0.89 -13.74 20.20
CA ASP A 234 -1.68 -12.96 21.15
C ASP A 234 -1.84 -11.52 20.66
N GLU A 235 -0.77 -10.92 20.15
CA GLU A 235 -0.82 -9.58 19.57
C GLU A 235 -1.66 -9.56 18.28
N VAL A 236 -1.59 -10.60 17.46
CA VAL A 236 -2.47 -10.76 16.28
C VAL A 236 -3.95 -10.76 16.69
N ILE A 237 -4.32 -11.49 17.75
CA ILE A 237 -5.70 -11.55 18.24
C ILE A 237 -6.15 -10.16 18.72
N ALA A 238 -5.30 -9.46 19.49
CA ALA A 238 -5.60 -8.11 19.97
C ALA A 238 -5.82 -7.14 18.80
N LEU A 239 -4.95 -7.21 17.79
CA LEU A 239 -5.02 -6.38 16.59
C LEU A 239 -6.30 -6.62 15.78
N TYR A 240 -6.65 -7.89 15.52
CA TYR A 240 -7.89 -8.22 14.81
C TYR A 240 -9.15 -7.82 15.59
N LYS A 241 -9.16 -7.98 16.92
CA LYS A 241 -10.27 -7.52 17.77
C LYS A 241 -10.47 -6.00 17.63
N LYS A 242 -9.38 -5.23 17.68
CA LYS A 242 -9.42 -3.78 17.48
C LYS A 242 -9.93 -3.43 16.07
N ALA A 243 -9.38 -4.07 15.04
CA ALA A 243 -9.79 -3.84 13.66
C ALA A 243 -11.26 -4.17 13.40
N LEU A 244 -11.82 -5.20 14.04
CA LEU A 244 -13.22 -5.59 13.90
C LEU A 244 -14.20 -4.71 14.71
N VAL A 245 -13.69 -3.90 15.63
CA VAL A 245 -14.46 -2.83 16.29
C VAL A 245 -14.50 -1.59 15.39
N GLU A 246 -13.36 -1.24 14.78
CA GLU A 246 -13.23 -0.09 13.88
C GLU A 246 -13.93 -0.33 12.52
N PHE A 247 -13.82 -1.54 11.97
CA PHE A 247 -14.34 -1.93 10.66
C PHE A 247 -15.26 -3.18 10.76
N PRO A 248 -16.42 -3.08 11.43
CA PRO A 248 -17.27 -4.24 11.69
C PRO A 248 -17.83 -4.91 10.42
N ASN A 249 -17.99 -4.16 9.32
CA ASN A 249 -18.50 -4.67 8.05
C ASN A 249 -17.40 -4.97 7.01
N SER A 250 -16.10 -4.90 7.38
CA SER A 250 -15.02 -5.26 6.46
C SER A 250 -15.03 -6.76 6.20
N LYS A 251 -15.14 -7.14 4.92
CA LYS A 251 -15.05 -8.54 4.48
C LYS A 251 -13.66 -9.10 4.78
N VAL A 252 -12.62 -8.32 4.51
CA VAL A 252 -11.23 -8.77 4.61
C VAL A 252 -10.87 -9.11 6.05
N PHE A 253 -11.22 -8.25 7.02
CA PHE A 253 -10.93 -8.54 8.43
C PHE A 253 -11.73 -9.72 8.98
N ASN A 254 -13.02 -9.81 8.65
CA ASN A 254 -13.86 -10.92 9.12
C ASN A 254 -13.37 -12.26 8.58
N GLU A 255 -13.08 -12.34 7.27
CA GLU A 255 -12.57 -13.54 6.62
C GLU A 255 -11.17 -13.91 7.16
N ARG A 256 -10.21 -12.98 7.18
CA ARG A 256 -8.84 -13.28 7.65
C ARG A 256 -8.78 -13.67 9.12
N PHE A 257 -9.58 -13.04 9.98
CA PHE A 257 -9.60 -13.41 11.39
C PHE A 257 -10.19 -14.82 11.59
N PHE A 258 -11.23 -15.19 10.84
CA PHE A 258 -11.75 -16.56 10.84
C PHE A 258 -10.69 -17.56 10.37
N GLU A 259 -10.00 -17.28 9.26
CA GLU A 259 -8.90 -18.12 8.75
C GLU A 259 -7.79 -18.29 9.77
N PHE A 260 -7.38 -17.20 10.41
CA PHE A 260 -6.36 -17.20 11.46
C PHE A 260 -6.76 -18.07 12.66
N LEU A 261 -7.97 -17.89 13.20
CA LEU A 261 -8.46 -18.68 14.34
C LEU A 261 -8.58 -20.17 14.01
N TYR A 262 -9.00 -20.50 12.79
CA TYR A 262 -9.06 -21.87 12.31
C TYR A 262 -7.67 -22.48 12.13
N ALA A 263 -6.74 -21.76 11.50
CA ALA A 263 -5.38 -22.23 11.24
C ALA A 263 -4.57 -22.45 12.52
N THR A 264 -4.71 -21.55 13.48
CA THR A 264 -4.08 -21.65 14.82
C THR A 264 -4.81 -22.62 15.75
N LYS A 265 -5.95 -23.19 15.32
CA LYS A 265 -6.80 -24.10 16.12
C LYS A 265 -7.23 -23.50 17.46
N ASN A 266 -7.45 -22.18 17.51
CA ASN A 266 -7.94 -21.51 18.71
C ASN A 266 -9.45 -21.76 18.86
N VAL A 267 -9.80 -22.94 19.38
CA VAL A 267 -11.18 -23.45 19.45
C VAL A 267 -12.08 -22.52 20.26
N GLU A 268 -11.60 -21.98 21.37
CA GLU A 268 -12.42 -21.15 22.27
C GLU A 268 -12.85 -19.84 21.59
N LEU A 269 -11.90 -19.13 20.97
CA LEU A 269 -12.20 -17.90 20.25
C LEU A 269 -12.96 -18.17 18.96
N LEU A 270 -12.64 -19.26 18.25
CA LEU A 270 -13.35 -19.65 17.04
C LEU A 270 -14.83 -19.90 17.34
N ASN A 271 -15.16 -20.59 18.44
CA ASN A 271 -16.54 -20.83 18.85
C ASN A 271 -17.31 -19.50 19.04
N LYS A 272 -16.74 -18.59 19.84
CA LYS A 272 -17.32 -17.27 20.13
C LYS A 272 -17.46 -16.40 18.87
N PHE A 273 -16.44 -16.39 18.00
CA PHE A 273 -16.42 -15.55 16.81
C PHE A 273 -17.34 -16.08 15.69
N SER A 274 -17.50 -17.41 15.56
CA SER A 274 -18.26 -18.04 14.49
C SER A 274 -19.70 -17.52 14.39
N GLN A 275 -20.36 -17.25 15.52
CA GLN A 275 -21.71 -16.71 15.51
C GLN A 275 -21.77 -15.31 14.88
N LYS A 276 -20.83 -14.42 15.25
CA LYS A 276 -20.72 -13.08 14.66
C LYS A 276 -20.40 -13.17 13.17
N TYR A 277 -19.46 -14.04 12.82
CA TYR A 277 -19.02 -14.24 11.45
C TYR A 277 -20.13 -14.78 10.53
N PHE A 278 -20.91 -15.77 10.97
CA PHE A 278 -22.01 -16.31 10.15
C PHE A 278 -23.14 -15.30 9.95
N ARG A 279 -23.47 -14.48 10.97
CA ARG A 279 -24.41 -13.36 10.80
C ARG A 279 -23.89 -12.35 9.79
N PHE A 280 -22.59 -12.05 9.82
CA PHE A 280 -21.95 -11.18 8.84
C PHE A 280 -22.05 -11.73 7.42
N LEU A 281 -21.78 -13.03 7.21
CA LEU A 281 -21.90 -13.68 5.90
C LEU A 281 -23.33 -13.66 5.37
N ILE A 282 -24.33 -13.94 6.22
CA ILE A 282 -25.75 -13.87 5.85
C ILE A 282 -26.13 -12.44 5.45
N LYS A 283 -25.78 -11.44 6.27
CA LYS A 283 -26.06 -10.03 5.96
C LYS A 283 -25.39 -9.57 4.67
N SER A 284 -24.21 -10.11 4.37
CA SER A 284 -23.44 -9.80 3.17
C SER A 284 -23.82 -10.65 1.95
N ARG A 285 -24.84 -11.52 2.06
CA ARG A 285 -25.30 -12.45 1.02
C ARG A 285 -24.20 -13.36 0.45
N ARG A 286 -23.27 -13.80 1.30
CA ARG A 286 -22.15 -14.72 0.95
C ARG A 286 -22.47 -16.15 1.38
N GLU A 287 -23.51 -16.72 0.78
CA GLU A 287 -23.98 -18.08 1.09
C GLU A 287 -22.95 -19.16 0.70
N ASP A 288 -22.15 -18.88 -0.34
CA ASP A 288 -21.02 -19.70 -0.80
C ASP A 288 -19.99 -19.95 0.31
N LEU A 289 -19.65 -18.89 1.06
CA LEU A 289 -18.73 -18.97 2.18
C LEU A 289 -19.39 -19.49 3.45
N LEU A 290 -20.70 -19.29 3.61
CA LEU A 290 -21.43 -19.66 4.82
C LEU A 290 -21.36 -21.18 5.07
N TYR A 291 -21.74 -21.99 4.08
CA TYR A 291 -21.66 -23.46 4.19
C TYR A 291 -20.23 -23.94 4.40
N ARG A 292 -19.27 -23.44 3.59
CA ARG A 292 -17.85 -23.85 3.68
C ARG A 292 -17.26 -23.54 5.04
N SER A 293 -17.53 -22.35 5.57
CA SER A 293 -17.03 -21.90 6.88
C SER A 293 -17.66 -22.72 8.00
N TYR A 294 -18.96 -23.01 7.93
CA TYR A 294 -19.65 -23.87 8.88
C TYR A 294 -19.05 -25.28 8.93
N ARG A 295 -18.83 -25.91 7.77
CA ARG A 295 -18.16 -27.22 7.68
C ARG A 295 -16.75 -27.21 8.27
N ARG A 296 -16.02 -26.11 8.11
CA ARG A 296 -14.70 -25.95 8.73
C ARG A 296 -14.81 -25.88 10.25
N VAL A 297 -15.73 -25.09 10.79
CA VAL A 297 -15.97 -25.05 12.24
C VAL A 297 -16.29 -26.44 12.78
N LEU A 298 -17.15 -27.21 12.11
CA LEU A 298 -17.49 -28.58 12.53
C LEU A 298 -16.30 -29.57 12.55
N ARG A 299 -15.23 -29.31 11.78
CA ARG A 299 -14.02 -30.14 11.82
C ARG A 299 -13.24 -29.97 13.12
N LEU A 300 -13.29 -28.79 13.73
CA LEU A 300 -12.62 -28.49 15.00
C LEU A 300 -13.58 -28.61 16.20
N ILE A 301 -14.85 -28.23 16.01
CA ILE A 301 -15.90 -28.19 17.03
C ILE A 301 -17.07 -29.05 16.53
N LYS A 302 -17.02 -30.35 16.82
CA LYS A 302 -17.97 -31.33 16.30
C LYS A 302 -19.44 -31.03 16.64
N ASP A 303 -19.67 -30.45 17.81
CA ASP A 303 -21.00 -30.13 18.35
C ASP A 303 -21.32 -28.63 18.29
N TYR A 304 -20.69 -27.89 17.37
CA TYR A 304 -20.95 -26.47 17.22
C TYR A 304 -22.42 -26.21 16.89
N MET A 305 -23.05 -25.37 17.71
CA MET A 305 -24.45 -24.98 17.57
C MET A 305 -24.57 -23.45 17.77
N PRO A 306 -25.17 -22.71 16.82
CA PRO A 306 -25.41 -21.27 16.99
C PRO A 306 -26.41 -20.98 18.13
N ASP A 307 -26.28 -19.83 18.81
CA ASP A 307 -27.19 -19.55 19.94
C ASP A 307 -28.58 -19.07 19.52
N THR A 308 -28.71 -18.44 18.35
CA THR A 308 -29.99 -17.83 17.92
C THR A 308 -30.75 -18.65 16.91
N ALA A 309 -32.07 -18.69 17.07
CA ALA A 309 -32.98 -19.44 16.19
C ALA A 309 -32.88 -19.04 14.72
N GLU A 310 -32.80 -17.74 14.43
CA GLU A 310 -32.69 -17.21 13.06
C GLU A 310 -31.43 -17.75 12.37
N LEU A 311 -30.31 -17.74 13.09
CA LEU A 311 -29.02 -18.19 12.56
C LEU A 311 -29.01 -19.71 12.33
N ARG A 312 -29.62 -20.49 13.23
CA ARG A 312 -29.80 -21.93 13.04
C ARG A 312 -30.61 -22.23 11.79
N PHE A 313 -31.72 -21.53 11.60
CA PHE A 313 -32.57 -21.71 10.42
C PHE A 313 -31.84 -21.33 9.13
N SER A 314 -31.17 -20.17 9.08
CA SER A 314 -30.42 -19.75 7.89
C SER A 314 -29.27 -20.70 7.53
N LEU A 315 -28.52 -21.18 8.54
CA LEU A 315 -27.47 -22.18 8.30
C LEU A 315 -28.05 -23.53 7.85
N ALA A 316 -29.19 -23.95 8.40
CA ALA A 316 -29.85 -25.18 8.01
C ALA A 316 -30.32 -25.11 6.55
N ASN A 317 -30.89 -23.98 6.14
CA ASN A 317 -31.32 -23.76 4.76
C ASN A 317 -30.14 -23.83 3.79
N CYS A 318 -29.02 -23.18 4.15
CA CYS A 318 -27.79 -23.22 3.38
C CYS A 318 -27.21 -24.66 3.29
N CYS A 319 -27.26 -25.44 4.37
CA CYS A 319 -26.81 -26.85 4.37
C CYS A 319 -27.69 -27.73 3.47
N HIS A 320 -29.01 -27.57 3.52
CA HIS A 320 -29.94 -28.33 2.67
C HIS A 320 -29.71 -28.01 1.18
N GLN A 321 -29.60 -26.73 0.83
CA GLN A 321 -29.31 -26.31 -0.56
C GLN A 321 -27.95 -26.81 -1.06
N ALA A 322 -26.96 -26.96 -0.17
CA ALA A 322 -25.65 -27.53 -0.49
C ALA A 322 -25.63 -29.07 -0.56
N GLY A 323 -26.77 -29.75 -0.35
CA GLY A 323 -26.87 -31.21 -0.37
C GLY A 323 -26.36 -31.89 0.91
N ASP A 324 -26.31 -31.18 2.04
CA ASP A 324 -25.99 -31.72 3.37
C ASP A 324 -27.23 -31.72 4.27
N PRO A 325 -28.22 -32.59 4.00
CA PRO A 325 -29.47 -32.61 4.73
C PRO A 325 -29.27 -33.02 6.20
N LEU A 326 -28.22 -33.79 6.52
CA LEU A 326 -27.92 -34.23 7.88
C LEU A 326 -27.61 -33.05 8.80
N SER A 327 -26.77 -32.13 8.33
CA SER A 327 -26.45 -30.91 9.07
C SER A 327 -27.67 -30.01 9.22
N ALA A 328 -28.53 -29.91 8.19
CA ALA A 328 -29.76 -29.14 8.24
C ALA A 328 -30.72 -29.66 9.33
N VAL A 329 -30.94 -30.97 9.37
CA VAL A 329 -31.75 -31.64 10.40
C VAL A 329 -31.17 -31.40 11.80
N LYS A 330 -29.85 -31.53 11.97
CA LYS A 330 -29.20 -31.30 13.27
C LYS A 330 -29.39 -29.87 13.78
N LEU A 331 -29.29 -28.86 12.92
CA LEU A 331 -29.42 -27.45 13.28
C LEU A 331 -30.86 -27.08 13.71
N ILE A 332 -31.87 -27.73 13.14
CA ILE A 332 -33.29 -27.48 13.45
C ILE A 332 -33.79 -28.35 14.60
N ASN A 333 -33.17 -29.52 14.82
CA ASN A 333 -33.61 -30.43 15.86
C ASN A 333 -33.61 -29.75 17.26
N GLY A 334 -34.74 -29.85 17.96
CA GLY A 334 -34.92 -29.22 19.27
C GLY A 334 -35.09 -27.69 19.25
N LEU A 335 -35.27 -27.06 18.08
CA LEU A 335 -35.46 -25.61 17.98
C LEU A 335 -36.69 -25.12 18.75
N HIS A 336 -37.82 -25.83 18.68
CA HIS A 336 -39.04 -25.49 19.42
C HIS A 336 -38.88 -25.55 20.95
N ARG A 337 -37.94 -26.35 21.46
CA ARG A 337 -37.67 -26.47 22.92
C ARG A 337 -36.76 -25.35 23.39
N SER A 338 -35.71 -25.06 22.61
CA SER A 338 -34.72 -24.02 22.94
C SER A 338 -35.24 -22.61 22.68
N HIS A 339 -36.08 -22.42 21.65
CA HIS A 339 -36.62 -21.12 21.25
C HIS A 339 -38.13 -21.19 20.96
N PRO A 340 -38.98 -21.38 21.99
CA PRO A 340 -40.43 -21.56 21.80
C PRO A 340 -41.15 -20.36 21.18
N GLY A 341 -40.55 -19.16 21.28
CA GLY A 341 -41.13 -17.90 20.79
C GLY A 341 -40.73 -17.51 19.36
N TYR A 342 -39.93 -18.32 18.66
CA TYR A 342 -39.47 -18.00 17.31
C TYR A 342 -40.64 -18.06 16.31
N SER A 343 -40.89 -16.97 15.57
CA SER A 343 -42.01 -16.88 14.63
C SER A 343 -41.87 -17.83 13.43
N GLY A 344 -40.63 -18.13 13.02
CA GLY A 344 -40.32 -19.01 11.89
C GLY A 344 -40.28 -20.50 12.22
N LEU A 345 -40.85 -20.95 13.36
CA LEU A 345 -40.84 -22.37 13.73
C LEU A 345 -41.50 -23.27 12.67
N ALA A 346 -42.61 -22.81 12.07
CA ALA A 346 -43.28 -23.57 11.02
C ALA A 346 -42.37 -23.76 9.79
N GLU A 347 -41.72 -22.70 9.32
CA GLU A 347 -40.79 -22.74 8.18
C GLU A 347 -39.55 -23.60 8.48
N ALA A 348 -39.02 -23.52 9.69
CA ALA A 348 -37.91 -24.35 10.13
C ALA A 348 -38.27 -25.84 10.12
N TYR A 349 -39.41 -26.22 10.67
CA TYR A 349 -39.84 -27.63 10.68
C TYR A 349 -40.26 -28.15 9.29
N ASP A 350 -40.73 -27.27 8.40
CA ASP A 350 -40.97 -27.61 7.00
C ASP A 350 -39.66 -27.91 6.26
N LEU A 351 -38.64 -27.08 6.44
CA LEU A 351 -37.30 -27.33 5.91
C LEU A 351 -36.68 -28.62 6.48
N MET A 352 -36.90 -28.91 7.76
CA MET A 352 -36.46 -30.15 8.40
C MET A 352 -37.15 -31.36 7.78
N ALA A 353 -38.46 -31.28 7.51
CA ALA A 353 -39.20 -32.34 6.84
C ALA A 353 -38.65 -32.62 5.44
N LYS A 354 -38.47 -31.56 4.62
CA LYS A 354 -37.87 -31.67 3.27
C LYS A 354 -36.47 -32.28 3.32
N SER A 355 -35.64 -31.86 4.27
CA SER A 355 -34.30 -32.43 4.45
C SER A 355 -34.34 -33.90 4.87
N LEU A 356 -35.34 -34.33 5.64
CA LEU A 356 -35.52 -35.74 6.02
C LEU A 356 -35.99 -36.60 4.85
N ASP A 357 -36.81 -36.05 3.94
CA ASP A 357 -37.26 -36.75 2.73
C ASP A 357 -36.10 -37.06 1.77
N ASP A 358 -35.06 -36.22 1.75
CA ASP A 358 -33.84 -36.45 0.97
C ASP A 358 -32.96 -37.59 1.55
N MET A 359 -33.28 -38.12 2.73
CA MET A 359 -32.52 -39.18 3.39
C MET A 359 -33.23 -40.54 3.31
N PRO A 360 -32.49 -41.65 3.07
CA PRO A 360 -33.10 -42.98 3.08
C PRO A 360 -33.61 -43.35 4.49
N ASN A 361 -34.78 -43.99 4.55
CA ASN A 361 -35.42 -44.53 5.77
C ASN A 361 -35.79 -43.48 6.84
N MET A 362 -36.10 -42.24 6.46
CA MET A 362 -36.47 -41.16 7.40
C MET A 362 -37.91 -40.64 7.23
N GLU A 363 -38.74 -41.29 6.41
CA GLU A 363 -40.13 -40.91 6.08
C GLU A 363 -41.02 -40.70 7.32
N ASP A 364 -40.98 -41.64 8.27
CA ASP A 364 -41.75 -41.56 9.53
C ASP A 364 -41.42 -40.29 10.34
N LYS A 365 -40.16 -39.84 10.28
CA LYS A 365 -39.71 -38.63 11.00
C LYS A 365 -40.09 -37.37 10.23
N ALA A 366 -40.07 -37.41 8.90
CA ALA A 366 -40.54 -36.31 8.06
C ALA A 366 -42.04 -36.06 8.29
N GLU A 367 -42.86 -37.12 8.34
CA GLU A 367 -44.29 -36.98 8.60
C GLU A 367 -44.59 -36.38 9.99
N LYS A 368 -43.83 -36.77 11.01
CA LYS A 368 -43.91 -36.16 12.35
C LYS A 368 -43.56 -34.67 12.33
N CYS A 369 -42.56 -34.26 11.54
CA CYS A 369 -42.22 -32.85 11.37
C CYS A 369 -43.37 -32.08 10.69
N ARG A 370 -43.99 -32.65 9.64
CA ARG A 370 -45.15 -32.04 8.96
C ARG A 370 -46.37 -31.86 9.89
N LYS A 371 -46.62 -32.82 10.79
CA LYS A 371 -47.65 -32.69 11.84
C LYS A 371 -47.34 -31.56 12.85
N LEU A 372 -46.06 -31.32 13.15
CA LEU A 372 -45.66 -30.17 13.97
C LEU A 372 -45.86 -28.84 13.25
N VAL A 373 -45.58 -28.79 11.94
CA VAL A 373 -45.80 -27.59 11.11
C VAL A 373 -47.27 -27.17 11.12
N SER A 374 -48.21 -28.11 10.93
CA SER A 374 -49.64 -27.81 10.96
C SER A 374 -50.10 -27.24 12.32
N HIS A 375 -49.56 -27.77 13.43
CA HIS A 375 -49.83 -27.26 14.76
C HIS A 375 -49.24 -25.85 15.02
N PHE A 376 -48.06 -25.54 14.47
CA PHE A 376 -47.52 -24.17 14.57
C PHE A 376 -48.34 -23.18 13.73
N ASN A 377 -48.78 -23.58 12.55
CA ASN A 377 -49.61 -22.74 11.67
C ASN A 377 -50.99 -22.46 12.27
N SER A 378 -51.65 -23.43 12.91
CA SER A 378 -52.94 -23.21 13.58
C SER A 378 -52.83 -22.20 14.72
N LYS A 379 -51.76 -22.30 15.52
CA LYS A 379 -51.48 -21.38 16.63
C LYS A 379 -51.12 -19.96 16.17
N LEU A 380 -50.53 -19.83 14.98
CA LEU A 380 -50.27 -18.54 14.32
C LEU A 380 -51.54 -17.91 13.76
N SER A 381 -52.49 -18.70 13.24
CA SER A 381 -53.79 -18.20 12.77
C SER A 381 -54.68 -17.71 13.92
N GLU A 382 -54.69 -18.39 15.07
CA GLU A 382 -55.45 -17.95 16.26
C GLU A 382 -54.95 -16.62 16.83
N LYS A 383 -53.65 -16.35 16.73
CA LYS A 383 -53.02 -15.11 17.23
C LYS A 383 -53.24 -13.89 16.30
N LYS A 384 -53.65 -14.10 15.05
CA LYS A 384 -53.88 -13.05 14.03
C LYS A 384 -55.32 -12.55 13.95
N THR A 385 -56.26 -13.09 14.74
CA THR A 385 -57.61 -12.57 14.91
C THR A 385 -57.64 -11.55 16.06
N PRO A 386 -57.70 -10.22 15.82
CA PRO A 386 -58.13 -9.30 16.85
C PRO A 386 -59.65 -9.38 16.95
N VAL A 387 -60.13 -9.48 18.19
CA VAL A 387 -61.51 -9.27 18.60
C VAL A 387 -62.01 -7.94 18.01
N ALA A 388 -62.77 -8.01 16.92
CA ALA A 388 -63.68 -6.95 16.51
C ALA A 388 -65.02 -7.18 17.23
N ASP A 389 -65.69 -6.09 17.56
CA ASP A 389 -66.91 -5.95 18.38
C ASP A 389 -66.62 -5.93 19.89
N THR A 390 -66.76 -4.83 20.61
CA THR A 390 -67.99 -4.02 20.71
C THR A 390 -67.67 -2.71 21.44
N LYS A 391 -67.93 -1.54 20.84
CA LYS A 391 -68.83 -0.50 21.39
C LYS A 391 -68.77 0.78 20.57
N VAL A 392 -69.90 0.98 19.90
CA VAL A 392 -70.39 2.16 19.22
C VAL A 392 -70.73 3.27 20.24
N GLN A 393 -70.53 4.52 19.78
CA GLN A 393 -71.26 5.76 20.10
C GLN A 393 -70.79 6.76 21.19
N LYS A 394 -70.69 8.00 20.68
CA LYS A 394 -71.04 9.32 21.25
C LYS A 394 -69.99 10.12 22.03
N LYS A 395 -69.36 11.08 21.33
CA LYS A 395 -69.62 12.55 21.41
C LYS A 395 -68.50 13.25 20.62
N THR A 396 -68.78 13.84 19.45
CA THR A 396 -69.31 15.21 19.27
C THR A 396 -68.30 16.27 19.71
N THR A 397 -67.61 16.84 18.71
CA THR A 397 -67.14 18.24 18.55
C THR A 397 -66.54 18.95 19.76
N LEU A 398 -65.31 19.47 19.65
CA LEU A 398 -65.04 20.92 19.73
C LEU A 398 -63.54 21.26 19.60
N PHE A 399 -63.32 22.40 18.94
CA PHE A 399 -62.14 23.30 18.91
C PHE A 399 -60.90 22.94 18.05
N SER A 400 -60.91 23.51 16.84
CA SER A 400 -59.78 24.26 16.30
C SER A 400 -59.41 25.44 17.20
N LEU A 401 -58.13 25.81 17.29
CA LEU A 401 -57.56 27.17 17.17
C LEU A 401 -56.11 27.17 17.70
N GLU A 402 -55.22 27.81 16.91
CA GLU A 402 -54.07 28.67 17.30
C GLU A 402 -53.14 28.15 18.41
N GLU A 403 -51.83 27.97 18.21
CA GLU A 403 -50.80 28.84 17.62
C GLU A 403 -49.68 28.03 16.94
#